data_AF-A0A962YVP7-F1
#
_entry.id   AF-A0A962YVP7-F1
#
_cell.length_a   1.000
_cell.length_b   1.000
_cell.length_c   1.000
_cell.angle_alpha   90.00
_cell.angle_beta   90.00
_cell.angle_gamma   90.00
#
_symmetry.space_group_name_H-M   'P 1'
#
loop_
_entity.id
_entity.type
_entity.pdbx_description
1 polymer ?
#
loop_
_entity_poly.entity_id
_entity_poly.type
_entity_poly.pdbx_seq_one_letter_code
_entity_poly.pdbx_strand_id
1 'polypeptide(L)'
;MSKRLDHQLDAVSRTVRQLKAIQVRVDRVVIDPRRPRPVIEIGPGPFDWVCDDFWHDEGGPYWNYSARYNGIELRRQVREGRCAHGR
;
A
#
# COMPACT_ATOMS: atom_id res chain seq x y z
N MET A 1 -1.92 -12.80 23.95
CA MET A 1 -1.71 -12.09 22.68
C MET A 1 -3.03 -11.47 22.23
N SER A 2 -3.02 -10.26 21.67
CA SER A 2 -4.25 -9.56 21.27
C SER A 2 -4.79 -10.20 19.98
N LYS A 3 -5.98 -10.82 20.03
CA LYS A 3 -6.66 -11.49 18.89
C LYS A 3 -6.68 -10.64 17.61
N ARG A 4 -6.68 -9.31 17.76
CA ARG A 4 -6.65 -8.34 16.67
C ARG A 4 -5.32 -8.36 15.90
N LEU A 5 -4.19 -8.45 16.61
CA LEU A 5 -2.87 -8.49 15.99
C LEU A 5 -2.69 -9.79 15.21
N ASP A 6 -3.12 -10.91 15.78
CA ASP A 6 -3.07 -12.23 15.14
C ASP A 6 -3.90 -12.22 13.84
N HIS A 7 -5.13 -11.68 13.89
CA HIS A 7 -5.97 -11.51 12.70
C HIS A 7 -5.33 -10.60 11.63
N GLN A 8 -4.67 -9.51 12.04
CA GLN A 8 -3.96 -8.63 11.12
C GLN A 8 -2.77 -9.35 10.47
N LEU A 9 -2.01 -10.13 11.24
CA LEU A 9 -0.88 -10.92 10.75
C LEU A 9 -1.33 -12.00 9.74
N ASP A 10 -2.45 -12.67 10.00
CA ASP A 10 -3.02 -13.67 9.08
C ASP A 10 -3.49 -13.03 7.77
N ALA A 11 -4.15 -11.87 7.85
CA ALA A 11 -4.62 -11.15 6.66
C ALA A 11 -3.44 -10.66 5.80
N VAL A 12 -2.41 -10.10 6.44
CA VAL A 12 -1.17 -9.68 5.77
C VAL A 12 -0.47 -10.88 5.13
N SER A 13 -0.30 -11.98 5.86
CA SER A 13 0.42 -13.16 5.37
C SER A 13 -0.22 -13.76 4.13
N ARG A 14 -1.56 -13.84 4.11
CA ARG A 14 -2.31 -14.28 2.92
C ARG A 14 -2.13 -13.32 1.76
N THR A 15 -2.24 -12.02 2.02
CA THR A 15 -2.11 -10.97 1.00
C THR A 15 -0.71 -10.96 0.39
N VAL A 16 0.35 -11.03 1.20
CA VAL A 16 1.74 -11.09 0.71
C VAL A 16 1.97 -12.30 -0.19
N ARG A 17 1.40 -13.46 0.14
CA ARG A 17 1.49 -14.66 -0.73
C ARG A 17 0.82 -14.42 -2.08
N GLN A 18 -0.36 -13.79 -2.09
CA GLN A 18 -1.07 -13.48 -3.33
C GLN A 18 -0.31 -12.45 -4.17
N LEU A 19 0.19 -11.37 -3.55
CA LEU A 19 1.01 -10.36 -4.22
C LEU A 19 2.24 -10.99 -4.88
N LYS A 20 2.93 -11.89 -4.16
CA LYS A 20 4.06 -12.65 -4.72
C LYS A 20 3.63 -13.55 -5.89
N ALA A 21 2.47 -14.18 -5.81
CA ALA A 21 1.96 -15.04 -6.88
C ALA A 21 1.68 -14.26 -8.17
N ILE A 22 1.28 -12.98 -8.08
CA ILE A 22 1.11 -12.07 -9.22
C ILE A 22 2.36 -11.20 -9.48
N GLN A 23 3.52 -11.60 -8.95
CA GLN A 23 4.82 -10.93 -9.15
C GLN A 23 4.87 -9.45 -8.73
N VAL A 24 4.00 -9.03 -7.80
CA VAL A 24 4.06 -7.70 -7.21
C VAL A 24 5.13 -7.67 -6.12
N ARG A 25 6.08 -6.74 -6.25
CA ARG A 25 7.13 -6.52 -5.26
C ARG A 25 6.53 -5.94 -3.98
N VAL A 26 6.87 -6.53 -2.84
CA VAL A 26 6.51 -6.02 -1.51
C VAL A 26 7.73 -5.33 -0.92
N ASP A 27 7.61 -4.04 -0.64
CA ASP A 27 8.71 -3.21 -0.15
C ASP A 27 8.69 -3.12 1.37
N ARG A 28 7.50 -2.94 1.96
CA ARG A 28 7.34 -2.83 3.41
C ARG A 28 5.99 -3.32 3.88
N VAL A 29 5.95 -3.88 5.08
CA VAL A 29 4.70 -4.23 5.78
C VAL A 29 4.65 -3.43 7.08
N VAL A 30 3.55 -2.73 7.31
CA VAL A 30 3.30 -1.95 8.53
C VAL A 30 2.06 -2.50 9.23
N ILE A 31 2.28 -3.12 10.38
CA ILE A 31 1.24 -3.61 11.26
C ILE A 31 1.24 -2.73 12.50
N ASP A 32 0.12 -2.06 12.74
CA ASP A 32 -0.09 -1.22 13.92
C ASP A 32 -1.41 -1.63 14.57
N PRO A 33 -1.41 -2.13 15.82
CA PRO A 33 -2.62 -2.55 16.51
C PRO A 33 -3.60 -1.38 16.74
N ARG A 34 -3.11 -0.13 16.73
CA ARG A 34 -3.94 1.08 16.85
C ARG A 34 -4.66 1.43 15.54
N ARG A 35 -4.16 0.96 14.40
CA ARG A 35 -4.80 1.18 13.10
C ARG A 35 -5.93 0.17 12.87
N PRO A 36 -6.99 0.56 12.13
CA PRO A 36 -8.06 -0.36 11.75
C PRO A 36 -7.56 -1.45 10.80
N ARG A 37 -6.58 -1.12 9.96
CA ARG A 37 -6.08 -1.99 8.89
C ARG A 37 -4.56 -1.92 8.82
N PRO A 38 -3.89 -3.03 8.49
CA PRO A 38 -2.48 -3.02 8.17
C PRO A 38 -2.27 -2.37 6.79
N VAL A 39 -1.03 -1.91 6.57
CA VAL A 39 -0.61 -1.27 5.33
C VAL A 39 0.55 -2.07 4.74
N ILE A 40 0.54 -2.26 3.42
CA ILE A 40 1.65 -2.86 2.69
C ILE A 40 2.12 -1.87 1.62
N GLU A 41 3.37 -1.45 1.70
CA GLU A 41 4.02 -0.68 0.64
C GLU A 41 4.51 -1.65 -0.42
N ILE A 42 4.16 -1.38 -1.67
CA ILE A 42 4.43 -2.26 -2.80
C ILE A 42 4.94 -1.47 -4.02
N GLY A 43 5.56 -2.19 -4.94
CA GLY A 43 5.89 -1.69 -6.27
C GLY A 43 4.65 -1.55 -7.18
N PRO A 44 4.86 -1.32 -8.49
CA PRO A 44 3.78 -1.31 -9.47
C PRO A 44 2.96 -2.60 -9.44
N GLY A 45 1.67 -2.49 -9.70
CA GLY A 45 0.77 -3.64 -9.74
C GLY A 45 -0.61 -3.28 -10.31
N PRO A 46 -1.37 -4.30 -10.72
CA PRO A 46 -2.67 -4.15 -11.40
C PRO A 46 -3.78 -3.87 -10.39
N PHE A 47 -3.66 -2.76 -9.66
CA PHE A 47 -4.64 -2.32 -8.67
C PHE A 47 -5.25 -0.99 -9.09
N ASP A 48 -6.47 -0.76 -8.64
CA ASP A 48 -7.18 0.50 -8.81
C ASP A 48 -6.58 1.55 -7.86
N TRP A 49 -5.45 2.11 -8.28
CA TRP A 49 -4.70 3.12 -7.54
C TRP A 49 -5.47 4.44 -7.50
N VAL A 50 -5.65 4.97 -6.30
CA VAL A 50 -6.14 6.32 -6.04
C VAL A 50 -4.93 7.16 -5.68
N CYS A 51 -4.81 8.34 -6.29
CA CYS A 51 -3.83 9.33 -5.85
C CYS A 51 -4.33 9.99 -4.57
N ASP A 52 -3.58 9.85 -3.49
CA ASP A 52 -3.93 10.46 -2.20
C ASP A 52 -3.44 11.91 -2.14
N ASP A 53 -2.18 12.14 -2.52
CA ASP A 53 -1.54 13.45 -2.44
C ASP A 53 -0.31 13.60 -3.35
N PHE A 54 0.17 14.84 -3.38
CA PHE A 54 1.35 15.28 -4.11
C PHE A 54 2.21 16.15 -3.20
N TRP A 55 3.51 15.87 -3.18
CA TRP A 55 4.47 16.54 -2.33
C TRP A 55 5.81 16.74 -3.05
N HIS A 56 6.63 17.61 -2.49
CA HIS A 56 7.99 17.89 -2.96
C HIS A 56 8.98 17.67 -1.83
N ASP A 57 10.12 17.03 -2.14
CA ASP A 57 11.30 16.95 -1.26
C ASP A 57 12.58 17.33 -2.03
N GLU A 58 13.75 17.13 -1.41
CA GLU A 58 15.06 17.41 -2.04
C GLU A 58 15.29 16.62 -3.35
N GLY A 59 14.63 15.47 -3.52
CA GLY A 59 14.67 14.66 -4.74
C GLY A 59 13.61 15.06 -5.78
N GLY A 60 12.89 16.17 -5.57
CA GLY A 60 11.86 16.68 -6.46
C GLY A 60 10.45 16.17 -6.13
N PRO A 61 9.52 16.23 -7.10
CA PRO A 61 8.14 15.84 -6.88
C PRO A 61 7.95 14.34 -6.64
N TYR A 62 6.99 14.03 -5.79
CA TYR A 62 6.49 12.67 -5.61
C TYR A 62 4.97 12.65 -5.37
N TRP A 63 4.38 11.51 -5.67
CA TRP A 63 2.97 11.24 -5.54
C TRP A 63 2.76 9.96 -4.73
N ASN A 64 1.87 10.02 -3.75
CA ASN A 64 1.45 8.84 -3.00
C ASN A 64 0.14 8.31 -3.58
N TYR A 65 0.11 6.99 -3.73
CA TYR A 65 -1.08 6.28 -4.16
C TYR A 65 -1.46 5.21 -3.14
N SER A 66 -2.76 5.05 -2.95
CA SER A 66 -3.33 3.96 -2.19
C SER A 66 -4.25 3.10 -3.05
N ALA A 67 -4.35 1.82 -2.70
CA ALA A 67 -5.36 0.92 -3.23
C ALA A 67 -5.87 0.02 -2.10
N ARG A 68 -7.01 -0.63 -2.33
CA ARG A 68 -7.53 -1.63 -1.40
C ARG A 68 -7.46 -3.01 -2.03
N TYR A 69 -6.91 -3.96 -1.29
CA TYR A 69 -6.83 -5.34 -1.74
C TYR A 69 -7.05 -6.28 -0.55
N ASN A 70 -8.09 -7.10 -0.60
CA ASN A 70 -8.44 -8.06 0.46
C ASN A 70 -8.52 -7.46 1.87
N GLY A 71 -9.04 -6.23 1.98
CA GLY A 71 -9.18 -5.51 3.26
C GLY A 71 -7.88 -4.89 3.79
N ILE A 72 -6.79 -5.01 3.05
CA ILE A 72 -5.50 -4.37 3.31
C ILE A 72 -5.38 -3.10 2.48
N GLU A 73 -4.74 -2.09 3.05
CA GLU A 73 -4.36 -0.88 2.32
C GLU A 73 -2.99 -1.11 1.66
N LEU A 74 -2.95 -1.01 0.34
CA LEU A 74 -1.71 -1.00 -0.43
C LEU A 74 -1.28 0.44 -0.60
N ARG A 75 0.02 0.71 -0.47
CA ARG A 75 0.60 2.03 -0.72
C ARG A 75 1.76 1.94 -1.69
N ARG A 76 1.97 3.01 -2.45
CA ARG A 76 3.17 3.21 -3.27
C ARG A 76 3.46 4.69 -3.40
N GLN A 77 4.74 5.00 -3.56
CA GLN A 77 5.22 6.35 -3.85
C GLN A 77 5.90 6.34 -5.22
N VAL A 78 5.64 7.37 -6.03
CA VAL A 78 6.16 7.48 -7.40
C VAL A 78 6.74 8.87 -7.61
N ARG A 79 7.91 8.99 -8.25
CA ARG A 79 8.55 10.27 -8.59
C ARG A 79 8.28 10.75 -10.03
N GLU A 80 7.70 9.90 -10.88
CA GLU A 80 7.42 10.18 -12.30
C GLU A 80 5.95 9.93 -12.68
N GLY A 81 4.99 10.19 -11.79
CA GLY A 81 3.58 9.87 -12.03
C GLY A 81 2.66 11.06 -11.83
N ARG A 82 2.17 11.70 -12.89
CA ARG A 82 1.22 12.82 -12.76
C ARG A 82 -0.08 12.33 -12.11
N CYS A 83 -0.46 12.90 -10.96
CA CYS A 83 -1.84 12.76 -10.51
C CYS A 83 -2.77 13.51 -11.46
N ALA A 84 -3.64 12.76 -12.13
CA ALA A 84 -4.73 13.35 -12.88
C ALA A 84 -5.59 14.14 -11.89
N HIS A 85 -5.46 15.47 -11.91
CA HIS A 85 -6.43 16.33 -11.27
C HIS A 85 -7.76 16.04 -11.98
N GLY A 86 -8.71 15.46 -11.25
CA GLY A 86 -10.09 15.36 -11.72
C GLY A 86 -10.55 16.74 -12.16
N ARG A 87 -11.12 16.80 -13.37
CA ARG A 87 -11.76 18.00 -13.91
C ARG A 87 -12.93 18.42 -13.05
#